data_AF-A0A6C0CKC5-F1
#
_entry.id   AF-A0A6C0CKC5-F1
#
_cell.length_a   1.000
_cell.length_b   1.000
_cell.length_c   1.000
_cell.angle_alpha   90.00
_cell.angle_beta   90.00
_cell.angle_gamma   90.00
#
_symmetry.space_group_name_H-M   'P 1'
#
loop_
_entity.id
_entity.type
_entity.pdbx_description
1 polymer ?
#
loop_
_entity_poly.entity_id
_entity_poly.type
_entity_poly.pdbx_seq_one_letter_code
_entity_poly.pdbx_strand_id
1 'polypeptide(L)'
;MPLILCCKKEGCTFKTSNKYLFLKHREMCTGFKPLVSGPKPKTKLVSGLIPSGVTNSRSVSSGSAGGNPIALPDDLATLKKVYAPKGKYHPHPHTAQKYRHTTPVEHTKFEIMCKQRVRISPELFRFEQSSPRTILDLPTERVMGNTAISKALLLFNSGDDWSWQHFTQDVLHLLTPEVLKLLRGDASIKILILRTSAHAKFYFREVFHLKNEIVEIQQYPRGVSCVTLFFPVLHPTGIFTQFMVPDQFRQHIRDSIVKSLGLTLKGSKRSLVYLSRVSAPSRKVRNETQVVEALKNYADANGLEYITFDASKYNFRERFQILHNADIVVAPHGGAVYNIYGCRPGTRIIEFIGTKGNPTCWMWPLAKSLGMKYYALPLPFTHYQSLYEVPVRKLQRLLYHSLKKVISFSVYGDKPRYTDGILHNLDMAKKYYPDWICRYYVASDVPRKFVGALSGYDNVEVVELPAKGPMMMWRFMAWDDPSVDVVLVRDIDSRLSDKEAKAVDEWLYDTRYSAHCMHDATNHTHPILGGAFGLRLTPEFRQKLPKITEYINQISQNTYFQDMDYLLNQIYPIIKNDTLNHYHYNQNKIAGYDNRPFPEHTYNPQETLFIGQIWFGGKPDHNNEYADRNIKYGE
;
A
#
# COMPACT_ATOMS: atom_id res chain seq x y z
N MET A 1 2.20 6.89 -23.40
CA MET A 1 1.70 8.27 -23.59
C MET A 1 0.27 8.20 -24.09
N PRO A 2 -0.65 9.06 -23.61
CA PRO A 2 -1.99 9.14 -24.17
C PRO A 2 -1.89 9.53 -25.64
N LEU A 3 -2.58 8.82 -26.51
CA LEU A 3 -2.62 9.20 -27.92
C LEU A 3 -3.72 10.27 -28.07
N ILE A 4 -3.33 11.50 -28.38
CA ILE A 4 -4.29 12.53 -28.79
C ILE A 4 -4.51 12.35 -30.29
N LEU A 5 -5.69 11.88 -30.66
CA LEU A 5 -6.10 11.78 -32.06
C LEU A 5 -6.74 13.11 -32.49
N CYS A 6 -6.24 13.67 -33.60
CA CYS A 6 -6.75 14.88 -34.23
C CYS A 6 -7.43 14.51 -35.56
N CYS A 7 -8.71 14.84 -35.74
CA CYS A 7 -9.40 14.75 -37.03
C CYS A 7 -9.62 16.16 -37.60
N LYS A 8 -9.20 16.41 -38.86
CA LYS A 8 -9.20 17.74 -39.51
C LYS A 8 -10.15 17.90 -40.70
N LYS A 9 -10.96 16.88 -41.03
CA LYS A 9 -11.77 16.90 -42.26
C LYS A 9 -13.18 17.41 -41.99
N GLU A 10 -13.60 18.45 -42.72
CA GLU A 10 -14.98 18.94 -42.72
C GLU A 10 -15.94 17.83 -43.14
N GLY A 11 -17.04 17.64 -42.38
CA GLY A 11 -18.05 16.59 -42.65
C GLY A 11 -17.89 15.26 -41.90
N CYS A 12 -16.87 15.09 -41.06
CA CYS A 12 -16.73 13.90 -40.22
C CYS A 12 -17.77 13.87 -39.09
N THR A 13 -18.75 12.96 -39.17
CA THR A 13 -19.69 12.68 -38.08
C THR A 13 -19.36 11.35 -37.40
N PHE A 14 -19.07 11.38 -36.11
CA PHE A 14 -18.91 10.19 -35.27
C PHE A 14 -20.28 9.74 -34.77
N LYS A 15 -20.69 8.49 -35.06
CA LYS A 15 -21.95 7.95 -34.52
C LYS A 15 -21.66 7.10 -33.28
N THR A 16 -22.27 7.44 -32.16
CA THR A 16 -22.31 6.56 -30.98
C THR A 16 -23.55 5.68 -31.07
N SER A 17 -23.39 4.36 -31.21
CA SER A 17 -24.43 3.44 -30.73
C SER A 17 -24.09 3.07 -29.28
N ASN A 18 -25.05 2.60 -28.49
CA ASN A 18 -24.95 2.42 -27.03
C ASN A 18 -23.79 1.56 -26.51
N LYS A 19 -22.88 1.06 -27.36
CA LYS A 19 -21.66 0.34 -26.97
C LYS A 19 -20.41 0.64 -27.85
N TYR A 20 -20.44 1.56 -28.82
CA TYR A 20 -19.31 1.77 -29.76
C TYR A 20 -19.23 3.19 -30.36
N LEU A 21 -18.00 3.66 -30.62
CA LEU A 21 -17.69 4.87 -31.40
C LEU A 21 -17.43 4.47 -32.88
N PHE A 22 -18.33 4.80 -33.80
CA PHE A 22 -18.14 4.55 -35.23
C PHE A 22 -17.81 5.84 -36.00
N LEU A 23 -16.74 5.83 -36.79
CA LEU A 23 -16.49 6.81 -37.86
C LEU A 23 -17.30 6.41 -39.09
N LYS A 24 -18.24 7.24 -39.55
CA LYS A 24 -19.00 6.97 -40.77
C LYS A 24 -18.64 7.99 -41.86
N HIS A 25 -17.82 7.57 -42.84
CA HIS A 25 -17.80 8.17 -44.18
C HIS A 25 -17.30 7.16 -45.23
N ARG A 26 -17.80 7.26 -46.49
CA ARG A 26 -17.52 6.35 -47.63
C ARG A 26 -16.08 6.40 -48.16
N GLU A 27 -15.21 7.25 -47.61
CA GLU A 27 -13.77 7.28 -47.87
C GLU A 27 -13.02 7.41 -46.54
N MET A 28 -12.11 6.47 -46.26
CA MET A 28 -11.33 6.44 -45.01
C MET A 28 -10.55 7.74 -44.79
N CYS A 29 -10.66 8.33 -43.59
CA CYS A 29 -9.77 9.41 -43.15
C CYS A 29 -8.35 8.86 -42.94
N THR A 30 -7.42 9.22 -43.82
CA THR A 30 -6.01 8.78 -43.81
C THR A 30 -5.08 9.68 -42.98
N GLY A 31 -5.63 10.52 -42.06
CA GLY A 31 -4.91 11.68 -41.53
C GLY A 31 -4.87 11.84 -40.01
N PHE A 32 -4.77 10.77 -39.22
CA PHE A 32 -4.51 10.92 -37.78
C PHE A 32 -3.04 11.28 -37.55
N LYS A 33 -2.77 12.49 -37.04
CA LYS A 33 -1.43 12.89 -36.59
C LYS A 33 -1.34 12.81 -35.07
N PRO A 34 -0.45 11.98 -34.48
CA PRO A 34 -0.15 12.06 -33.06
C PRO A 34 0.54 13.40 -32.77
N LEU A 35 0.07 14.12 -31.74
CA LEU A 35 0.58 15.44 -31.37
C LEU A 35 1.84 15.40 -30.48
N VAL A 36 2.36 14.21 -30.13
CA VAL A 36 3.51 14.06 -29.23
C VAL A 36 4.76 13.63 -30.00
N SER A 37 5.70 14.56 -30.21
CA SER A 37 7.08 14.27 -30.62
C SER A 37 8.00 14.33 -29.40
N GLY A 38 8.18 13.20 -28.71
CA GLY A 38 9.24 13.08 -27.69
C GLY A 38 10.62 12.87 -28.35
N PRO A 39 11.74 13.22 -27.69
CA PRO A 39 13.06 12.86 -28.17
C PRO A 39 13.18 11.33 -28.26
N LYS A 40 13.69 10.82 -29.38
CA LYS A 40 14.02 9.39 -29.50
C LYS A 40 14.97 9.01 -28.35
N PRO A 41 14.71 7.93 -27.59
CA PRO A 41 15.69 7.44 -26.64
C PRO A 41 16.97 7.08 -27.41
N LYS A 42 18.10 7.70 -27.05
CA LYS A 42 19.43 7.25 -27.48
C LYS A 42 19.75 5.97 -26.71
N THR A 43 19.28 4.82 -27.20
CA THR A 43 19.81 3.53 -26.77
C THR A 43 21.21 3.34 -27.36
N LYS A 44 22.25 3.63 -26.58
CA LYS A 44 23.57 3.02 -26.79
C LYS A 44 23.44 1.56 -26.35
N LEU A 45 23.35 0.65 -27.31
CA LEU A 45 23.63 -0.77 -27.08
C LEU A 45 25.11 -0.90 -26.74
N VAL A 46 25.41 -1.22 -25.48
CA VAL A 46 26.71 -1.75 -25.08
C VAL A 46 26.59 -3.26 -25.20
N SER A 47 27.21 -3.83 -26.22
CA SER A 47 27.41 -5.28 -26.39
C SER A 47 28.61 -5.73 -25.57
N GLY A 48 28.43 -6.69 -24.66
CA GLY A 48 29.53 -7.27 -23.90
C GLY A 48 29.14 -8.51 -23.09
N LEU A 49 29.42 -9.68 -23.68
CA LEU A 49 29.84 -10.96 -23.07
C LEU A 49 28.87 -11.76 -22.19
N ILE A 50 28.30 -12.82 -22.78
CA ILE A 50 27.95 -14.07 -22.09
C ILE A 50 28.82 -15.18 -22.71
N PRO A 51 29.62 -15.94 -21.94
CA PRO A 51 30.37 -17.07 -22.47
C PRO A 51 29.46 -18.27 -22.76
N SER A 52 29.67 -18.83 -23.95
CA SER A 52 29.12 -20.05 -24.51
C SER A 52 29.59 -21.32 -23.78
N GLY A 53 28.70 -22.31 -23.65
CA GLY A 53 29.08 -23.67 -23.26
C GLY A 53 27.99 -24.73 -23.51
N VAL A 54 28.04 -25.37 -24.69
CA VAL A 54 27.79 -26.81 -24.97
C VAL A 54 26.34 -27.34 -24.76
N THR A 55 25.47 -27.33 -25.78
CA THR A 55 25.12 -28.37 -26.79
C THR A 55 24.44 -29.67 -26.29
N ASN A 56 23.40 -30.06 -27.06
CA ASN A 56 22.45 -31.16 -26.87
C ASN A 56 22.99 -32.59 -27.06
N SER A 57 22.30 -33.55 -26.41
CA SER A 57 21.61 -34.74 -26.98
C SER A 57 22.02 -36.16 -26.53
N ARG A 58 20.96 -36.96 -26.26
CA ARG A 58 20.82 -38.46 -26.21
C ARG A 58 21.62 -39.16 -25.10
N SER A 59 21.10 -40.16 -24.36
CA SER A 59 20.36 -41.37 -24.75
C SER A 59 19.77 -42.10 -23.51
N VAL A 60 18.71 -42.88 -23.71
CA VAL A 60 18.12 -43.84 -22.74
C VAL A 60 18.84 -45.20 -22.85
N SER A 61 19.18 -45.85 -21.73
CA SER A 61 19.03 -47.31 -21.51
C SER A 61 19.52 -47.77 -20.12
N SER A 62 18.58 -48.34 -19.35
CA SER A 62 18.66 -49.55 -18.49
C SER A 62 19.95 -49.97 -17.79
N GLY A 63 19.83 -50.29 -16.49
CA GLY A 63 20.76 -51.21 -15.81
C GLY A 63 20.67 -51.17 -14.29
N SER A 64 20.23 -52.26 -13.68
CA SER A 64 19.89 -52.50 -12.28
C SER A 64 21.07 -52.81 -11.33
N ALA A 65 20.75 -52.84 -10.03
CA ALA A 65 21.43 -53.44 -8.85
C ALA A 65 22.34 -52.48 -8.04
N GLY A 66 22.25 -52.35 -6.72
CA GLY A 66 21.40 -52.96 -5.68
C GLY A 66 21.77 -52.41 -4.29
N GLY A 67 20.84 -52.45 -3.31
CA GLY A 67 21.11 -52.20 -1.89
C GLY A 67 20.01 -51.44 -1.12
N ASN A 68 19.03 -52.17 -0.59
CA ASN A 68 17.91 -51.75 0.32
C ASN A 68 18.34 -51.83 1.82
N PRO A 69 17.49 -51.50 2.83
CA PRO A 69 16.42 -50.48 2.95
C PRO A 69 16.39 -49.77 4.35
N ILE A 70 15.71 -48.63 4.49
CA ILE A 70 15.03 -48.25 5.76
C ILE A 70 13.65 -47.67 5.40
N ALA A 71 12.62 -48.21 6.06
CA ALA A 71 11.19 -48.06 5.78
C ALA A 71 10.58 -46.76 6.32
N LEU A 72 9.55 -46.26 5.62
CA LEU A 72 8.55 -45.32 6.12
C LEU A 72 7.15 -45.95 5.97
N PRO A 73 6.23 -45.78 6.93
CA PRO A 73 4.97 -46.54 6.96
C PRO A 73 3.90 -46.01 6.00
N ASP A 74 3.19 -46.96 5.42
CA ASP A 74 1.92 -46.82 4.71
C ASP A 74 0.79 -46.39 5.66
N ASP A 75 -0.07 -45.46 5.21
CA ASP A 75 -1.53 -45.61 5.27
C ASP A 75 -2.24 -44.33 4.78
N LEU A 76 -2.56 -44.33 3.48
CA LEU A 76 -3.41 -43.32 2.81
C LEU A 76 -4.75 -43.96 2.46
N ALA A 77 -5.41 -44.54 3.46
CA ALA A 77 -6.65 -45.30 3.30
C ALA A 77 -7.71 -45.01 4.37
N THR A 78 -7.81 -43.77 4.88
CA THR A 78 -8.96 -43.39 5.73
C THR A 78 -9.30 -41.91 5.55
N LEU A 79 -10.31 -41.61 4.73
CA LEU A 79 -11.25 -40.46 4.82
C LEU A 79 -12.01 -40.23 3.48
N LYS A 80 -12.70 -41.27 2.99
CA LYS A 80 -13.81 -41.13 2.04
C LYS A 80 -15.08 -41.71 2.65
N LYS A 81 -15.77 -40.90 3.44
CA LYS A 81 -17.22 -41.00 3.71
C LYS A 81 -17.64 -39.73 4.45
N VAL A 82 -18.51 -38.95 3.81
CA VAL A 82 -19.61 -38.12 4.36
C VAL A 82 -19.79 -36.86 3.50
N TYR A 83 -21.02 -36.72 2.98
CA TYR A 83 -21.59 -35.69 2.09
C TYR A 83 -21.45 -35.86 0.57
N ALA A 84 -22.40 -36.62 0.02
CA ALA A 84 -22.93 -36.39 -1.33
C ALA A 84 -24.11 -35.39 -1.27
N PRO A 85 -24.26 -34.52 -2.26
CA PRO A 85 -25.58 -34.11 -2.73
C PRO A 85 -25.83 -34.72 -4.12
N LYS A 86 -26.96 -35.42 -4.22
CA LYS A 86 -27.57 -35.89 -5.47
C LYS A 86 -27.98 -34.68 -6.33
N GLY A 87 -27.54 -34.65 -7.58
CA GLY A 87 -28.04 -33.72 -8.60
C GLY A 87 -27.47 -34.07 -9.96
N LYS A 88 -28.32 -34.63 -10.84
CA LYS A 88 -27.97 -35.10 -12.19
C LYS A 88 -27.53 -33.94 -13.09
N TYR A 89 -26.38 -34.06 -13.75
CA TYR A 89 -26.12 -33.40 -15.03
C TYR A 89 -25.34 -34.35 -15.94
N HIS A 90 -25.89 -34.60 -17.13
CA HIS A 90 -25.33 -35.48 -18.16
C HIS A 90 -24.08 -34.84 -18.81
N PRO A 91 -23.02 -35.61 -19.11
CA PRO A 91 -21.89 -35.14 -19.90
C PRO A 91 -22.09 -35.48 -21.39
N HIS A 92 -21.75 -34.55 -22.27
CA HIS A 92 -21.47 -34.83 -23.68
C HIS A 92 -20.43 -33.82 -24.22
N PRO A 93 -19.65 -34.17 -25.28
CA PRO A 93 -18.20 -34.28 -25.12
C PRO A 93 -17.37 -33.46 -26.15
N HIS A 94 -16.07 -33.36 -25.85
CA HIS A 94 -14.92 -33.15 -26.74
C HIS A 94 -14.91 -32.02 -27.78
N THR A 95 -13.92 -31.12 -27.63
CA THR A 95 -12.85 -30.96 -28.66
C THR A 95 -11.56 -30.51 -27.99
N ALA A 96 -10.55 -31.39 -28.03
CA ALA A 96 -9.16 -31.08 -27.73
C ALA A 96 -8.52 -30.42 -28.96
N GLN A 97 -7.76 -29.34 -28.78
CA GLN A 97 -6.80 -28.90 -29.79
C GLN A 97 -5.42 -28.73 -29.18
N LYS A 98 -4.48 -29.45 -29.81
CA LYS A 98 -3.07 -29.64 -29.47
C LYS A 98 -2.28 -28.32 -29.60
N TYR A 99 -1.50 -27.98 -28.58
CA TYR A 99 -0.43 -27.00 -28.71
C TYR A 99 0.72 -27.58 -29.56
N ARG A 100 1.05 -26.93 -30.68
CA ARG A 100 2.28 -27.16 -31.44
C ARG A 100 3.29 -26.06 -31.08
N HIS A 101 4.46 -26.49 -30.62
CA HIS A 101 5.67 -25.69 -30.56
C HIS A 101 6.04 -25.16 -31.96
N THR A 102 6.41 -23.88 -32.05
CA THR A 102 7.13 -23.32 -33.19
C THR A 102 8.36 -22.56 -32.69
N THR A 103 9.46 -22.79 -33.40
CA THR A 103 10.86 -22.36 -33.22
C THR A 103 11.07 -20.85 -33.49
N PRO A 104 12.23 -20.27 -33.12
CA PRO A 104 12.46 -18.83 -33.10
C PRO A 104 12.75 -18.27 -34.50
N VAL A 105 12.13 -17.14 -34.84
CA VAL A 105 12.36 -16.44 -36.11
C VAL A 105 13.29 -15.24 -35.89
N GLU A 106 14.28 -15.16 -36.76
CA GLU A 106 15.40 -14.24 -36.84
C GLU A 106 15.01 -12.75 -36.89
N HIS A 107 15.92 -11.93 -36.38
CA HIS A 107 15.89 -10.48 -36.45
C HIS A 107 15.84 -9.98 -37.90
N THR A 108 14.68 -9.48 -38.33
CA THR A 108 14.58 -8.68 -39.55
C THR A 108 14.37 -7.22 -39.19
N LYS A 109 15.33 -6.37 -39.58
CA LYS A 109 15.26 -4.91 -39.52
C LYS A 109 13.99 -4.43 -40.24
N PHE A 110 13.15 -3.64 -39.56
CA PHE A 110 12.11 -2.85 -40.22
C PHE A 110 12.56 -1.40 -40.37
N GLU A 111 13.09 -1.07 -41.55
CA GLU A 111 12.96 0.26 -42.12
C GLU A 111 11.51 0.44 -42.58
N ILE A 112 10.82 1.46 -42.06
CA ILE A 112 9.47 1.78 -42.53
C ILE A 112 9.60 2.73 -43.73
N MET A 113 9.71 2.13 -44.92
CA MET A 113 9.30 2.78 -46.17
C MET A 113 7.77 2.75 -46.26
N CYS A 114 7.19 3.94 -46.46
CA CYS A 114 5.75 4.13 -46.65
C CYS A 114 5.34 3.63 -48.05
N LYS A 115 4.57 2.54 -48.10
CA LYS A 115 3.63 2.17 -49.19
C LYS A 115 2.83 0.92 -48.75
N GLN A 116 1.63 1.11 -48.19
CA GLN A 116 0.41 0.28 -48.35
C GLN A 116 -0.61 0.46 -47.20
N ARG A 117 -1.89 0.29 -47.57
CA ARG A 117 -3.11 0.46 -46.76
C ARG A 117 -3.14 -0.51 -45.56
N VAL A 118 -3.24 0.02 -44.35
CA VAL A 118 -3.49 -0.78 -43.14
C VAL A 118 -5.00 -0.78 -42.85
N ARG A 119 -5.59 -1.99 -42.85
CA ARG A 119 -6.99 -2.26 -42.50
C ARG A 119 -7.05 -2.47 -40.98
N ILE A 120 -7.83 -1.65 -40.26
CA ILE A 120 -8.07 -1.85 -38.82
C ILE A 120 -9.12 -2.96 -38.67
N SER A 121 -8.76 -4.04 -37.97
CA SER A 121 -9.63 -5.19 -37.68
C SER A 121 -10.77 -4.80 -36.71
N PRO A 122 -12.04 -5.17 -36.98
CA PRO A 122 -13.19 -4.90 -36.10
C PRO A 122 -13.26 -5.72 -34.80
N GLU A 123 -12.30 -6.62 -34.52
CA GLU A 123 -12.49 -7.68 -33.52
C GLU A 123 -11.99 -7.36 -32.09
N LEU A 124 -11.48 -6.16 -31.84
CA LEU A 124 -10.86 -5.80 -30.55
C LEU A 124 -11.83 -5.33 -29.44
N PHE A 125 -13.14 -5.44 -29.64
CA PHE A 125 -14.15 -5.05 -28.64
C PHE A 125 -15.33 -6.03 -28.64
N ARG A 126 -15.26 -7.11 -27.84
CA ARG A 126 -16.42 -7.94 -27.50
C ARG A 126 -16.74 -7.78 -26.02
N PHE A 127 -17.89 -7.20 -25.70
CA PHE A 127 -18.59 -7.42 -24.44
C PHE A 127 -19.95 -8.09 -24.75
N GLU A 128 -20.28 -9.11 -23.97
CA GLU A 128 -21.41 -10.02 -24.18
C GLU A 128 -22.75 -9.30 -24.41
N GLN A 129 -23.51 -9.86 -25.35
CA GLN A 129 -24.81 -9.37 -25.80
C GLN A 129 -25.88 -9.62 -24.72
N SER A 130 -26.62 -8.58 -24.35
CA SER A 130 -28.00 -8.71 -23.87
C SER A 130 -28.93 -8.07 -24.90
N SER A 131 -30.09 -8.70 -25.06
CA SER A 131 -30.92 -8.80 -26.27
C SER A 131 -31.38 -7.49 -26.94
N PRO A 132 -31.67 -7.53 -28.25
CA PRO A 132 -32.15 -6.37 -29.00
C PRO A 132 -33.65 -6.16 -28.73
N ARG A 133 -34.01 -5.08 -28.02
CA ARG A 133 -35.37 -4.55 -28.08
C ARG A 133 -35.41 -3.35 -29.02
N THR A 134 -36.30 -3.50 -29.98
CA THR A 134 -36.82 -2.63 -31.03
C THR A 134 -36.54 -1.13 -30.87
N ILE A 135 -35.90 -0.56 -31.90
CA ILE A 135 -35.72 0.88 -32.11
C ILE A 135 -37.09 1.46 -32.43
N LEU A 136 -37.73 2.10 -31.44
CA LEU A 136 -38.79 3.06 -31.68
C LEU A 136 -38.14 4.43 -31.93
N ASP A 137 -38.61 5.11 -32.97
CA ASP A 137 -38.19 6.45 -33.39
C ASP A 137 -38.29 7.44 -32.22
N LEU A 138 -37.17 7.68 -31.55
CA LEU A 138 -37.02 8.78 -30.61
C LEU A 138 -36.55 10.04 -31.34
N PRO A 139 -37.18 11.19 -31.08
CA PRO A 139 -36.98 12.44 -31.81
C PRO A 139 -35.51 12.86 -31.79
N THR A 140 -35.04 13.33 -32.94
CA THR A 140 -33.68 13.86 -33.12
C THR A 140 -33.54 15.22 -32.47
N GLU A 141 -33.06 15.28 -31.23
CA GLU A 141 -32.47 16.53 -30.73
C GLU A 141 -31.11 16.74 -31.41
N ARG A 142 -31.06 17.64 -32.38
CA ARG A 142 -29.81 18.32 -32.78
C ARG A 142 -29.41 19.18 -31.59
N VAL A 143 -28.35 18.82 -30.88
CA VAL A 143 -27.95 19.50 -29.63
C VAL A 143 -27.53 20.97 -29.83
N MET A 144 -27.25 21.48 -31.04
CA MET A 144 -26.83 22.88 -31.18
C MET A 144 -27.36 23.61 -32.41
N GLY A 145 -27.98 24.77 -32.16
CA GLY A 145 -28.34 25.75 -33.18
C GLY A 145 -27.10 26.43 -33.77
N ASN A 146 -27.04 26.49 -35.11
CA ASN A 146 -26.30 27.37 -36.03
C ASN A 146 -24.89 27.92 -35.72
N THR A 147 -24.20 27.59 -34.62
CA THR A 147 -22.81 28.00 -34.38
C THR A 147 -21.87 26.81 -34.60
N ALA A 148 -21.12 26.85 -35.70
CA ALA A 148 -20.14 25.82 -36.02
C ALA A 148 -19.01 25.83 -34.97
N ILE A 149 -18.84 24.71 -34.24
CA ILE A 149 -17.72 24.55 -33.31
C ILE A 149 -16.45 24.33 -34.13
N SER A 150 -15.47 25.23 -34.02
CA SER A 150 -14.19 25.07 -34.70
C SER A 150 -13.36 23.94 -34.07
N LYS A 151 -13.14 23.98 -32.75
CA LYS A 151 -12.31 22.99 -32.04
C LYS A 151 -13.03 22.41 -30.83
N ALA A 152 -12.94 21.08 -30.65
CA ALA A 152 -13.60 20.39 -29.54
C ALA A 152 -12.68 19.32 -28.91
N LEU A 153 -12.70 19.21 -27.59
CA LEU A 153 -12.17 18.06 -26.83
C LEU A 153 -13.34 17.22 -26.35
N LEU A 154 -13.36 15.93 -26.67
CA LEU A 154 -14.44 15.02 -26.27
C LEU A 154 -14.03 14.14 -25.08
N LEU A 155 -14.79 14.21 -24.00
CA LEU A 155 -14.60 13.42 -22.77
C LEU A 155 -15.85 12.59 -22.48
N PHE A 156 -15.67 11.27 -22.34
CA PHE A 156 -16.75 10.36 -21.99
C PHE A 156 -16.74 10.08 -20.49
N ASN A 157 -17.88 10.32 -19.84
CA ASN A 157 -18.11 10.08 -18.42
C ASN A 157 -19.39 9.24 -18.30
N SER A 158 -19.30 8.06 -17.70
CA SER A 158 -20.46 7.19 -17.46
C SER A 158 -21.29 7.60 -16.24
N GLY A 159 -20.81 8.59 -15.48
CA GLY A 159 -21.43 9.05 -14.24
C GLY A 159 -22.66 9.92 -14.38
N ASP A 160 -23.37 10.02 -13.27
CA ASP A 160 -24.40 11.01 -12.97
C ASP A 160 -23.94 11.92 -11.79
N ASP A 161 -24.80 12.85 -11.36
CA ASP A 161 -24.50 13.76 -10.24
C ASP A 161 -24.20 13.05 -8.92
N TRP A 162 -24.66 11.80 -8.75
CA TRP A 162 -24.49 11.00 -7.55
C TRP A 162 -23.27 10.08 -7.59
N SER A 163 -22.64 9.95 -8.76
CA SER A 163 -21.58 8.99 -9.02
C SER A 163 -20.34 9.64 -9.64
N TRP A 164 -19.86 10.71 -9.01
CA TRP A 164 -18.61 11.40 -9.37
C TRP A 164 -17.37 10.48 -9.47
N GLN A 165 -17.44 9.29 -8.86
CA GLN A 165 -16.48 8.21 -9.03
C GLN A 165 -16.25 7.84 -10.50
N HIS A 166 -17.24 8.01 -11.38
CA HIS A 166 -17.08 7.76 -12.81
C HIS A 166 -16.33 8.90 -13.49
N PHE A 167 -16.49 10.16 -13.05
CA PHE A 167 -15.63 11.25 -13.53
C PHE A 167 -14.16 10.99 -13.16
N THR A 168 -13.87 10.53 -11.94
CA THR A 168 -12.49 10.20 -11.54
C THR A 168 -11.94 8.99 -12.30
N GLN A 169 -12.77 7.96 -12.52
CA GLN A 169 -12.36 6.73 -13.20
C GLN A 169 -12.22 6.89 -14.71
N ASP A 170 -13.11 7.65 -15.34
CA ASP A 170 -13.27 7.71 -16.79
C ASP A 170 -12.57 8.93 -17.39
N VAL A 171 -12.52 10.06 -16.67
CA VAL A 171 -12.09 11.36 -17.24
C VAL A 171 -10.83 11.91 -16.59
N LEU A 172 -10.74 11.90 -15.26
CA LEU A 172 -9.72 12.69 -14.56
C LEU A 172 -8.29 12.32 -14.98
N HIS A 173 -8.03 11.02 -15.19
CA HIS A 173 -6.74 10.51 -15.65
C HIS A 173 -6.39 10.86 -17.12
N LEU A 174 -7.36 11.30 -17.93
CA LEU A 174 -7.14 11.81 -19.29
C LEU A 174 -6.63 13.26 -19.30
N LEU A 175 -6.82 13.99 -18.19
CA LEU A 175 -6.36 15.37 -18.01
C LEU A 175 -4.87 15.42 -17.65
N THR A 176 -4.06 14.83 -18.52
CA THR A 176 -2.60 14.81 -18.44
C THR A 176 -1.99 16.21 -18.59
N PRO A 177 -0.74 16.42 -18.16
CA PRO A 177 -0.05 17.71 -18.35
C PRO A 177 -0.10 18.23 -19.80
N GLU A 178 -0.02 17.34 -20.80
CA GLU A 178 -0.09 17.68 -22.22
C GLU A 178 -1.49 18.16 -22.64
N VAL A 179 -2.53 17.46 -22.18
CA VAL A 179 -3.94 17.86 -22.44
C VAL A 179 -4.25 19.18 -21.75
N LEU A 180 -3.79 19.36 -20.50
CA LEU A 180 -3.96 20.62 -19.78
C LEU A 180 -3.19 21.76 -20.46
N LYS A 181 -1.99 21.51 -20.99
CA LYS A 181 -1.22 22.49 -21.77
C LYS A 181 -1.95 22.88 -23.06
N LEU A 182 -2.52 21.91 -23.77
CA LEU A 182 -3.33 22.16 -24.96
C LEU A 182 -4.52 23.07 -24.64
N LEU A 183 -5.31 22.73 -23.61
CA LEU A 183 -6.50 23.48 -23.22
C LEU A 183 -6.16 24.91 -22.75
N ARG A 184 -5.10 25.06 -21.95
CA ARG A 184 -4.63 26.39 -21.49
C ARG A 184 -4.05 27.24 -22.61
N GLY A 185 -3.41 26.61 -23.60
CA GLY A 185 -2.83 27.30 -24.75
C GLY A 185 -3.85 27.73 -25.79
N ASP A 186 -5.07 27.17 -25.77
CA ASP A 186 -6.11 27.48 -26.74
C ASP A 186 -7.51 27.45 -26.09
N ALA A 187 -7.96 28.63 -25.64
CA ALA A 187 -9.27 28.79 -25.01
C ALA A 187 -10.45 28.58 -25.99
N SER A 188 -10.20 28.56 -27.31
CA SER A 188 -11.25 28.32 -28.33
C SER A 188 -11.69 26.85 -28.39
N ILE A 189 -10.92 25.93 -27.80
CA ILE A 189 -11.29 24.53 -27.69
C ILE A 189 -12.47 24.41 -26.73
N LYS A 190 -13.61 23.92 -27.22
CA LYS A 190 -14.77 23.58 -26.38
C LYS A 190 -14.57 22.21 -25.73
N ILE A 191 -14.79 22.10 -24.43
CA ILE A 191 -14.76 20.82 -23.70
C ILE A 191 -16.16 20.23 -23.75
N LEU A 192 -16.32 19.19 -24.56
CA LEU A 192 -17.55 18.42 -24.67
C LEU A 192 -17.49 17.27 -23.67
N ILE A 193 -18.37 17.28 -22.67
CA ILE A 193 -18.40 16.24 -21.63
C ILE A 193 -19.82 15.74 -21.38
N LEU A 194 -19.97 14.42 -21.32
CA LEU A 194 -21.24 13.77 -21.03
C LEU A 194 -21.61 13.93 -19.55
N ARG A 195 -22.82 14.41 -19.25
CA ARG A 195 -23.40 14.56 -17.89
C ARG A 195 -22.42 15.23 -16.91
N THR A 196 -22.41 16.56 -16.93
CA THR A 196 -21.38 17.33 -16.21
C THR A 196 -21.74 17.49 -14.75
N SER A 197 -21.19 16.63 -13.90
CA SER A 197 -21.36 16.78 -12.45
C SER A 197 -20.74 18.07 -11.92
N ALA A 198 -21.25 18.55 -10.78
CA ALA A 198 -20.65 19.67 -10.04
C ALA A 198 -19.16 19.42 -9.75
N HIS A 199 -18.77 18.16 -9.51
CA HIS A 199 -17.37 17.75 -9.36
C HIS A 199 -16.56 18.06 -10.60
N ALA A 200 -17.01 17.67 -11.80
CA ALA A 200 -16.27 17.93 -13.04
C ALA A 200 -16.03 19.43 -13.24
N LYS A 201 -17.06 20.25 -13.02
CA LYS A 201 -16.98 21.72 -13.08
C LYS A 201 -15.95 22.26 -12.08
N PHE A 202 -15.98 21.77 -10.84
CA PHE A 202 -14.99 22.12 -9.81
C PHE A 202 -13.56 21.80 -10.25
N TYR A 203 -13.30 20.60 -10.77
CA TYR A 203 -11.95 20.24 -11.24
C TYR A 203 -11.48 21.15 -12.38
N PHE A 204 -12.32 21.37 -13.39
CA PHE A 204 -11.94 22.21 -14.53
C PHE A 204 -11.66 23.66 -14.12
N ARG A 205 -12.47 24.25 -13.24
CA ARG A 205 -12.38 25.68 -12.88
C ARG A 205 -11.45 25.94 -11.70
N GLU A 206 -11.62 25.19 -10.61
CA GLU A 206 -10.93 25.45 -9.33
C GLU A 206 -9.59 24.72 -9.20
N VAL A 207 -9.46 23.53 -9.81
CA VAL A 207 -8.21 22.75 -9.72
C VAL A 207 -7.29 23.06 -10.90
N PHE A 208 -7.81 22.96 -12.12
CA PHE A 208 -7.01 23.10 -13.33
C PHE A 208 -7.00 24.51 -13.94
N HIS A 209 -7.87 25.40 -13.45
CA HIS A 209 -8.01 26.80 -13.89
C HIS A 209 -8.19 26.95 -15.40
N LEU A 210 -9.00 26.06 -16.00
CA LEU A 210 -9.32 26.09 -17.42
C LEU A 210 -10.31 27.21 -17.72
N LYS A 211 -10.04 27.97 -18.79
CA LYS A 211 -10.92 29.04 -19.31
C LYS A 211 -11.84 28.57 -20.45
N ASN A 212 -11.60 27.37 -20.98
CA ASN A 212 -12.36 26.76 -22.06
C ASN A 212 -13.87 26.71 -21.74
N GLU A 213 -14.71 26.88 -22.76
CA GLU A 213 -16.15 26.66 -22.65
C GLU A 213 -16.42 25.18 -22.38
N ILE A 214 -17.23 24.90 -21.34
CA ILE A 214 -17.66 23.53 -21.02
C ILE A 214 -19.06 23.37 -21.60
N VAL A 215 -19.20 22.48 -22.58
CA VAL A 215 -20.47 22.16 -23.22
C VAL A 215 -20.93 20.82 -22.67
N GLU A 216 -21.97 20.87 -21.87
CA GLU A 216 -22.58 19.70 -21.27
C GLU A 216 -23.44 18.95 -22.28
N ILE A 217 -23.21 17.64 -22.41
CA ILE A 217 -24.01 16.76 -23.26
C ILE A 217 -24.89 15.89 -22.35
N GLN A 218 -26.21 16.00 -22.49
CA GLN A 218 -27.18 15.29 -21.64
C GLN A 218 -27.29 13.79 -21.96
N GLN A 219 -27.16 13.45 -23.25
CA GLN A 219 -27.23 12.08 -23.76
C GLN A 219 -26.06 11.79 -24.69
N TYR A 220 -25.70 10.52 -24.87
CA TYR A 220 -24.65 10.15 -25.82
C TYR A 220 -24.96 10.75 -27.20
N PRO A 221 -24.09 11.65 -27.70
CA PRO A 221 -24.44 12.42 -28.89
C PRO A 221 -24.42 11.49 -30.11
N ARG A 222 -25.53 11.43 -30.86
CA ARG A 222 -25.56 10.68 -32.14
C ARG A 222 -24.52 11.18 -33.14
N GLY A 223 -23.99 12.40 -32.96
CA GLY A 223 -22.67 12.78 -33.44
C GLY A 223 -22.23 14.20 -33.09
N VAL A 224 -20.93 14.44 -33.24
CA VAL A 224 -20.27 15.74 -33.02
C VAL A 224 -19.70 16.22 -34.35
N SER A 225 -19.98 17.48 -34.71
CA SER A 225 -19.43 18.14 -35.90
C SER A 225 -18.55 19.31 -35.49
N CYS A 226 -17.28 19.27 -35.87
CA CYS A 226 -16.32 20.36 -35.65
C CYS A 226 -15.18 20.30 -36.67
N VAL A 227 -14.41 21.39 -36.81
CA VAL A 227 -13.24 21.44 -37.72
C VAL A 227 -12.09 20.60 -37.18
N THR A 228 -11.83 20.67 -35.87
CA THR A 228 -10.80 19.88 -35.18
C THR A 228 -11.38 19.19 -33.94
N LEU A 229 -11.34 17.86 -33.94
CA LEU A 229 -11.71 17.05 -32.77
C LEU A 229 -10.45 16.50 -32.10
N PHE A 230 -10.30 16.77 -30.80
CA PHE A 230 -9.34 16.15 -29.91
C PHE A 230 -10.03 15.02 -29.14
N PHE A 231 -9.43 13.83 -29.18
CA PHE A 231 -9.91 12.68 -28.45
C PHE A 231 -8.75 12.02 -27.70
N PRO A 232 -8.65 12.21 -26.37
CA PRO A 232 -7.59 11.60 -25.57
C PRO A 232 -7.93 10.13 -25.36
N VAL A 233 -7.10 9.23 -25.90
CA VAL A 233 -7.30 7.79 -25.74
C VAL A 233 -6.25 7.22 -24.80
N LEU A 234 -6.73 6.62 -23.72
CA LEU A 234 -6.05 5.55 -22.99
C LEU A 234 -6.88 4.27 -23.21
N HIS A 235 -6.24 3.21 -23.69
CA HIS A 235 -6.87 1.94 -24.07
C HIS A 235 -7.63 1.26 -22.89
N PRO A 236 -8.71 0.51 -23.15
CA PRO A 236 -10.07 1.01 -23.27
C PRO A 236 -10.76 1.26 -21.90
N THR A 237 -11.85 2.00 -21.95
CA THR A 237 -12.81 2.21 -20.85
C THR A 237 -13.24 0.92 -20.15
N GLY A 238 -13.29 0.92 -18.82
CA GLY A 238 -13.76 -0.20 -18.00
C GLY A 238 -12.87 -0.49 -16.79
N ILE A 239 -13.16 -1.60 -16.09
CA ILE A 239 -12.54 -2.03 -14.83
C ILE A 239 -10.99 -2.06 -14.88
N PHE A 240 -10.39 -2.21 -16.07
CA PHE A 240 -8.94 -2.29 -16.27
C PHE A 240 -8.23 -0.92 -16.35
N THR A 241 -8.96 0.19 -16.55
CA THR A 241 -8.31 1.52 -16.63
C THR A 241 -7.54 1.83 -15.35
N GLN A 242 -8.06 1.42 -14.18
CA GLN A 242 -7.39 1.66 -12.90
C GLN A 242 -6.02 0.97 -12.78
N PHE A 243 -5.74 -0.06 -13.58
CA PHE A 243 -4.46 -0.76 -13.57
C PHE A 243 -3.50 -0.28 -14.67
N MET A 244 -4.00 0.49 -15.63
CA MET A 244 -3.24 0.94 -16.80
C MET A 244 -2.84 2.41 -16.76
N VAL A 245 -3.44 3.20 -15.86
CA VAL A 245 -3.08 4.61 -15.67
C VAL A 245 -1.70 4.72 -15.01
N PRO A 246 -0.72 5.38 -15.64
CA PRO A 246 0.58 5.62 -15.02
C PRO A 246 0.47 6.40 -13.71
N ASP A 247 1.23 5.99 -12.70
CA ASP A 247 1.18 6.60 -11.35
C ASP A 247 1.40 8.12 -11.38
N GLN A 248 2.33 8.57 -12.23
CA GLN A 248 2.68 9.99 -12.41
C GLN A 248 1.46 10.85 -12.79
N PHE A 249 0.48 10.31 -13.52
CA PHE A 249 -0.72 11.07 -13.91
C PHE A 249 -1.63 11.30 -12.71
N ARG A 250 -1.82 10.27 -11.88
CA ARG A 250 -2.61 10.40 -10.63
C ARG A 250 -1.91 11.29 -9.61
N GLN A 251 -0.59 11.19 -9.51
CA GLN A 251 0.23 12.08 -8.68
C GLN A 251 0.10 13.53 -9.13
N HIS A 252 0.18 13.80 -10.44
CA HIS A 252 -0.02 15.14 -11.00
C HIS A 252 -1.40 15.71 -10.66
N ILE A 253 -2.45 14.90 -10.72
CA ILE A 253 -3.80 15.30 -10.31
C ILE A 253 -3.82 15.67 -8.83
N ARG A 254 -3.28 14.81 -7.95
CA ARG A 254 -3.17 15.07 -6.50
C ARG A 254 -2.44 16.37 -6.21
N ASP A 255 -1.28 16.55 -6.82
CA ASP A 255 -0.43 17.73 -6.63
C ASP A 255 -1.13 19.00 -7.13
N SER A 256 -1.89 18.90 -8.23
CA SER A 256 -2.72 20.01 -8.72
C SER A 256 -3.81 20.38 -7.72
N ILE A 257 -4.50 19.41 -7.12
CA ILE A 257 -5.51 19.67 -6.07
C ILE A 257 -4.87 20.35 -4.86
N VAL A 258 -3.78 19.77 -4.34
CA VAL A 258 -3.06 20.29 -3.15
C VAL A 258 -2.61 21.73 -3.40
N LYS A 259 -1.99 21.99 -4.56
CA LYS A 259 -1.50 23.32 -4.93
C LYS A 259 -2.63 24.32 -5.12
N SER A 260 -3.61 24.02 -5.96
CA SER A 260 -4.66 24.98 -6.33
C SER A 260 -5.58 25.33 -5.16
N LEU A 261 -5.80 24.39 -4.24
CA LEU A 261 -6.62 24.64 -3.05
C LEU A 261 -5.82 25.16 -1.85
N GLY A 262 -4.49 25.26 -1.98
CA GLY A 262 -3.59 25.67 -0.90
C GLY A 262 -3.72 24.78 0.33
N LEU A 263 -3.78 23.45 0.13
CA LEU A 263 -3.94 22.50 1.22
C LEU A 263 -2.65 22.45 2.02
N THR A 264 -2.76 22.73 3.32
CA THR A 264 -1.68 22.63 4.29
C THR A 264 -2.17 21.85 5.49
N LEU A 265 -1.22 21.34 6.28
CA LEU A 265 -1.55 20.72 7.56
C LEU A 265 -2.07 21.79 8.51
N LYS A 266 -3.32 21.66 8.94
CA LYS A 266 -3.98 22.57 9.88
C LYS A 266 -4.25 21.88 11.21
N GLY A 267 -4.02 22.59 12.30
CA GLY A 267 -4.21 22.07 13.66
C GLY A 267 -3.00 21.27 14.17
N SER A 268 -2.92 21.11 15.49
CA SER A 268 -1.87 20.32 16.15
C SER A 268 -2.18 18.82 16.13
N LYS A 269 -3.46 18.43 16.08
CA LYS A 269 -3.90 17.03 16.08
C LYS A 269 -4.15 16.52 14.66
N ARG A 270 -3.66 15.31 14.39
CA ARG A 270 -3.96 14.53 13.18
C ARG A 270 -5.30 13.83 13.33
N SER A 271 -5.92 13.40 12.23
CA SER A 271 -7.26 12.80 12.30
C SER A 271 -7.35 11.36 11.80
N LEU A 272 -8.29 10.62 12.39
CA LEU A 272 -8.87 9.39 11.88
C LEU A 272 -10.23 9.73 11.28
N VAL A 273 -10.36 9.60 9.96
CA VAL A 273 -11.57 9.93 9.22
C VAL A 273 -12.34 8.66 8.85
N TYR A 274 -13.57 8.52 9.31
CA TYR A 274 -14.47 7.44 8.92
C TYR A 274 -15.45 7.93 7.84
N LEU A 275 -15.35 7.41 6.62
CA LEU A 275 -16.25 7.74 5.51
C LEU A 275 -17.57 6.97 5.68
N SER A 276 -18.50 7.53 6.45
CA SER A 276 -19.78 6.88 6.73
C SER A 276 -20.65 6.82 5.47
N ARG A 277 -21.47 5.76 5.39
CA ARG A 277 -22.46 5.56 4.32
C ARG A 277 -23.90 5.67 4.79
N VAL A 278 -24.16 6.26 5.97
CA VAL A 278 -25.52 6.46 6.50
C VAL A 278 -26.45 7.12 5.47
N SER A 279 -25.95 8.15 4.79
CA SER A 279 -26.68 8.93 3.78
C SER A 279 -26.68 8.29 2.38
N ALA A 280 -25.98 7.16 2.17
CA ALA A 280 -25.85 6.51 0.87
C ALA A 280 -26.90 5.40 0.68
N PRO A 281 -27.29 5.08 -0.57
CA PRO A 281 -28.34 4.08 -0.84
C PRO A 281 -27.88 2.62 -0.63
N SER A 282 -26.57 2.35 -0.59
CA SER A 282 -26.01 0.99 -0.52
C SER A 282 -24.69 0.94 0.23
N ARG A 283 -24.23 -0.28 0.57
CA ARG A 283 -23.01 -0.55 1.36
C ARG A 283 -23.02 0.10 2.75
N LYS A 284 -24.21 0.23 3.35
CA LYS A 284 -24.36 0.66 4.74
C LYS A 284 -23.71 -0.36 5.68
N VAL A 285 -23.33 0.06 6.88
CA VAL A 285 -22.77 -0.83 7.89
C VAL A 285 -23.86 -1.14 8.92
N ARG A 286 -24.19 -2.42 9.11
CA ARG A 286 -25.22 -2.88 10.04
C ARG A 286 -24.86 -2.53 11.48
N ASN A 287 -23.64 -2.84 11.89
CA ASN A 287 -23.12 -2.64 13.24
C ASN A 287 -22.29 -1.34 13.36
N GLU A 288 -22.72 -0.27 12.70
CA GLU A 288 -21.95 0.98 12.58
C GLU A 288 -21.63 1.61 13.94
N THR A 289 -22.55 1.54 14.92
CA THR A 289 -22.30 2.04 16.28
C THR A 289 -21.06 1.41 16.91
N GLN A 290 -20.90 0.09 16.80
CA GLN A 290 -19.74 -0.63 17.35
C GLN A 290 -18.45 -0.28 16.61
N VAL A 291 -18.54 -0.07 15.29
CA VAL A 291 -17.40 0.38 14.47
C VAL A 291 -16.96 1.77 14.91
N VAL A 292 -17.90 2.71 15.01
CA VAL A 292 -17.64 4.10 15.42
C VAL A 292 -17.03 4.15 16.82
N GLU A 293 -17.57 3.37 17.76
CA GLU A 293 -17.02 3.27 19.12
C GLU A 293 -15.57 2.76 19.11
N ALA A 294 -15.29 1.68 18.39
CA ALA A 294 -13.93 1.15 18.28
C ALA A 294 -12.95 2.14 17.63
N LEU A 295 -13.40 2.89 16.62
CA LEU A 295 -12.58 3.92 15.96
C LEU A 295 -12.32 5.13 16.86
N LYS A 296 -13.32 5.57 17.63
CA LYS A 296 -13.15 6.65 18.63
C LYS A 296 -12.18 6.23 19.72
N ASN A 297 -12.36 5.05 20.30
CA ASN A 297 -11.47 4.53 21.33
C ASN A 297 -10.02 4.43 20.82
N TYR A 298 -9.83 3.98 19.58
CA TYR A 298 -8.51 3.97 18.95
C TYR A 298 -7.96 5.38 18.74
N ALA A 299 -8.79 6.31 18.27
CA ALA A 299 -8.37 7.69 18.02
C ALA A 299 -7.94 8.38 19.33
N ASP A 300 -8.74 8.26 20.39
CA ASP A 300 -8.45 8.81 21.71
C ASP A 300 -7.15 8.21 22.30
N ALA A 301 -6.96 6.89 22.19
CA ALA A 301 -5.76 6.22 22.66
C ALA A 301 -4.48 6.59 21.88
N ASN A 302 -4.62 7.14 20.67
CA ASN A 302 -3.50 7.50 19.80
C ASN A 302 -3.42 9.01 19.51
N GLY A 303 -4.16 9.85 20.23
CA GLY A 303 -4.07 11.30 20.07
C GLY A 303 -4.69 11.87 18.81
N LEU A 304 -5.53 11.09 18.13
CA LEU A 304 -6.12 11.46 16.86
C LEU A 304 -7.49 12.11 17.09
N GLU A 305 -7.80 13.12 16.29
CA GLU A 305 -9.16 13.61 16.15
C GLU A 305 -10.00 12.61 15.35
N TYR A 306 -11.07 12.11 15.93
CA TYR A 306 -12.03 11.28 15.21
C TYR A 306 -13.04 12.12 14.43
N ILE A 307 -13.18 11.88 13.12
CA ILE A 307 -14.12 12.58 12.24
C ILE A 307 -15.01 11.59 11.52
N THR A 308 -16.33 11.65 11.77
CA THR A 308 -17.31 11.00 10.88
C THR A 308 -17.55 11.88 9.67
N PHE A 309 -17.14 11.40 8.50
CA PHE A 309 -17.21 12.14 7.25
C PHE A 309 -18.39 11.70 6.38
N ASP A 310 -19.23 12.67 6.05
CA ASP A 310 -20.27 12.57 5.02
C ASP A 310 -20.02 13.69 4.02
N ALA A 311 -19.70 13.32 2.77
CA ALA A 311 -19.37 14.30 1.73
C ALA A 311 -20.47 15.33 1.51
N SER A 312 -21.74 14.98 1.72
CA SER A 312 -22.87 15.90 1.53
C SER A 312 -22.85 17.11 2.47
N LYS A 313 -22.12 17.03 3.59
CA LYS A 313 -22.05 18.08 4.61
C LYS A 313 -20.96 19.13 4.36
N TYR A 314 -20.13 18.93 3.35
CA TYR A 314 -18.93 19.75 3.11
C TYR A 314 -18.83 20.16 1.65
N ASN A 315 -18.31 21.36 1.39
CA ASN A 315 -17.90 21.76 0.05
C ASN A 315 -16.59 21.04 -0.35
N PHE A 316 -16.20 21.13 -1.63
CA PHE A 316 -15.02 20.42 -2.13
C PHE A 316 -13.72 20.77 -1.41
N ARG A 317 -13.51 22.07 -1.12
CA ARG A 317 -12.29 22.53 -0.44
C ARG A 317 -12.20 21.95 0.96
N GLU A 318 -13.29 21.97 1.71
CA GLU A 318 -13.39 21.38 3.04
C GLU A 318 -13.16 19.87 3.00
N ARG A 319 -13.77 19.16 2.05
CA ARG A 319 -13.58 17.70 1.89
C ARG A 319 -12.10 17.35 1.74
N PHE A 320 -11.40 18.02 0.83
CA PHE A 320 -9.98 17.76 0.61
C PHE A 320 -9.13 18.21 1.79
N GLN A 321 -9.44 19.31 2.46
CA GLN A 321 -8.72 19.76 3.66
C GLN A 321 -8.84 18.76 4.82
N ILE A 322 -10.04 18.20 5.07
CA ILE A 322 -10.26 17.16 6.08
C ILE A 322 -9.40 15.93 5.76
N LEU A 323 -9.45 15.47 4.50
CA LEU A 323 -8.69 14.29 4.05
C LEU A 323 -7.18 14.54 4.01
N HIS A 324 -6.75 15.79 3.80
CA HIS A 324 -5.34 16.18 3.85
C HIS A 324 -4.76 16.11 5.27
N ASN A 325 -5.57 16.45 6.27
CA ASN A 325 -5.21 16.33 7.69
C ASN A 325 -5.24 14.88 8.22
N ALA A 326 -5.87 13.96 7.48
CA ALA A 326 -6.04 12.57 7.92
C ALA A 326 -4.72 11.79 7.89
N ASP A 327 -4.44 11.08 8.99
CA ASP A 327 -3.43 10.02 9.05
C ASP A 327 -4.03 8.66 8.72
N ILE A 328 -5.32 8.48 9.00
CA ILE A 328 -6.06 7.25 8.74
C ILE A 328 -7.42 7.60 8.13
N VAL A 329 -7.78 6.89 7.07
CA VAL A 329 -9.11 6.93 6.46
C VAL A 329 -9.69 5.52 6.50
N VAL A 330 -10.84 5.34 7.15
CA VAL A 330 -11.57 4.09 7.23
C VAL A 330 -12.86 4.23 6.43
N ALA A 331 -13.18 3.28 5.55
CA ALA A 331 -14.33 3.43 4.67
C ALA A 331 -14.94 2.10 4.23
N PRO A 332 -16.27 1.97 4.14
CA PRO A 332 -16.88 0.98 3.28
C PRO A 332 -16.57 1.29 1.81
N HIS A 333 -16.40 0.25 0.98
CA HIS A 333 -16.14 0.41 -0.44
C HIS A 333 -17.07 1.41 -1.15
N GLY A 334 -16.54 2.12 -2.16
CA GLY A 334 -17.31 2.90 -3.13
C GLY A 334 -16.87 4.36 -3.28
N GLY A 335 -17.71 5.17 -3.95
CA GLY A 335 -17.33 6.50 -4.46
C GLY A 335 -16.76 7.51 -3.47
N ALA A 336 -17.10 7.44 -2.18
CA ALA A 336 -16.55 8.34 -1.17
C ALA A 336 -15.02 8.16 -1.02
N VAL A 337 -14.49 6.97 -1.29
CA VAL A 337 -13.05 6.68 -1.19
C VAL A 337 -12.24 7.48 -2.21
N TYR A 338 -12.81 7.91 -3.34
CA TYR A 338 -12.08 8.76 -4.29
C TYR A 338 -11.66 10.12 -3.73
N ASN A 339 -12.19 10.56 -2.58
CA ASN A 339 -11.71 11.76 -1.92
C ASN A 339 -10.25 11.64 -1.42
N ILE A 340 -9.65 10.43 -1.45
CA ILE A 340 -8.24 10.22 -1.09
C ILE A 340 -7.25 10.95 -1.99
N TYR A 341 -7.69 11.53 -3.11
CA TYR A 341 -6.90 12.51 -3.85
C TYR A 341 -6.51 13.75 -3.01
N GLY A 342 -7.20 14.04 -1.90
CA GLY A 342 -6.80 15.08 -0.95
C GLY A 342 -5.77 14.62 0.10
N CYS A 343 -5.60 13.31 0.29
CA CYS A 343 -4.73 12.77 1.33
C CYS A 343 -3.25 13.04 1.03
N ARG A 344 -2.44 13.00 2.08
CA ARG A 344 -0.98 13.09 1.98
C ARG A 344 -0.38 11.72 1.69
N PRO A 345 0.74 11.63 0.95
CA PRO A 345 1.51 10.39 0.89
C PRO A 345 1.79 9.87 2.31
N GLY A 346 1.66 8.56 2.50
CA GLY A 346 1.78 7.90 3.79
C GLY A 346 0.46 7.74 4.57
N THR A 347 -0.62 8.45 4.22
CA THR A 347 -1.94 8.24 4.85
C THR A 347 -2.37 6.78 4.70
N ARG A 348 -2.91 6.21 5.80
CA ARG A 348 -3.39 4.83 5.86
C ARG A 348 -4.83 4.75 5.40
N ILE A 349 -5.13 3.89 4.43
CA ILE A 349 -6.48 3.67 3.91
C ILE A 349 -6.93 2.28 4.31
N ILE A 350 -7.98 2.16 5.11
CA ILE A 350 -8.60 0.90 5.51
C ILE A 350 -9.96 0.79 4.82
N GLU A 351 -10.08 -0.11 3.86
CA GLU A 351 -11.31 -0.30 3.09
C GLU A 351 -12.05 -1.59 3.48
N PHE A 352 -13.35 -1.50 3.77
CA PHE A 352 -14.19 -2.69 3.96
C PHE A 352 -14.63 -3.23 2.59
N ILE A 353 -14.26 -4.48 2.30
CA ILE A 353 -14.46 -5.10 0.98
C ILE A 353 -15.39 -6.30 1.10
N GLY A 354 -16.58 -6.20 0.51
CA GLY A 354 -17.44 -7.37 0.28
C GLY A 354 -16.77 -8.33 -0.70
N THR A 355 -16.60 -9.59 -0.30
CA THR A 355 -15.83 -10.58 -1.08
C THR A 355 -16.65 -11.31 -2.15
N LYS A 356 -17.98 -11.14 -2.16
CA LYS A 356 -18.89 -11.77 -3.15
C LYS A 356 -19.32 -10.77 -4.22
N GLY A 357 -19.45 -11.25 -5.46
CA GLY A 357 -20.05 -10.49 -6.57
C GLY A 357 -19.10 -9.53 -7.30
N ASN A 358 -17.79 -9.81 -7.26
CA ASN A 358 -16.65 -9.05 -7.83
C ASN A 358 -15.80 -8.40 -6.71
N PRO A 359 -14.96 -9.20 -6.01
CA PRO A 359 -14.13 -8.75 -4.89
C PRO A 359 -12.99 -7.88 -5.40
N THR A 360 -13.26 -6.59 -5.61
CA THR A 360 -12.28 -5.74 -6.24
C THR A 360 -11.77 -4.68 -5.28
N CYS A 361 -10.50 -4.82 -4.91
CA CYS A 361 -9.67 -3.78 -4.33
C CYS A 361 -9.39 -2.65 -5.36
N TRP A 362 -10.43 -2.12 -6.02
CA TRP A 362 -10.30 -1.09 -7.06
C TRP A 362 -9.60 0.18 -6.56
N MET A 363 -9.70 0.45 -5.26
CA MET A 363 -9.05 1.61 -4.65
C MET A 363 -7.57 1.35 -4.38
N TRP A 364 -7.11 0.10 -4.39
CA TRP A 364 -5.70 -0.22 -4.11
C TRP A 364 -4.74 0.39 -5.15
N PRO A 365 -4.93 0.23 -6.49
CA PRO A 365 -4.07 0.89 -7.47
C PRO A 365 -4.06 2.41 -7.33
N LEU A 366 -5.22 3.00 -7.05
CA LEU A 366 -5.33 4.43 -6.81
C LEU A 366 -4.54 4.85 -5.57
N ALA A 367 -4.81 4.23 -4.42
CA ALA A 367 -4.14 4.52 -3.16
C ALA A 367 -2.61 4.35 -3.28
N LYS A 368 -2.16 3.23 -3.88
CA LYS A 368 -0.74 2.94 -4.11
C LYS A 368 -0.09 4.00 -4.98
N SER A 369 -0.70 4.36 -6.11
CA SER A 369 -0.15 5.38 -7.02
C SER A 369 -0.01 6.76 -6.38
N LEU A 370 -0.86 7.08 -5.39
CA LEU A 370 -0.84 8.32 -4.64
C LEU A 370 0.14 8.28 -3.44
N GLY A 371 0.83 7.17 -3.22
CA GLY A 371 1.76 6.98 -2.10
C GLY A 371 1.09 6.64 -0.76
N MET A 372 -0.16 6.15 -0.77
CA MET A 372 -0.91 5.77 0.43
C MET A 372 -0.59 4.33 0.85
N LYS A 373 -0.72 4.04 2.15
CA LYS A 373 -0.66 2.66 2.67
C LYS A 373 -2.06 2.07 2.70
N TYR A 374 -2.35 1.11 1.81
CA TYR A 374 -3.69 0.55 1.66
C TYR A 374 -3.83 -0.80 2.35
N TYR A 375 -4.91 -0.96 3.11
CA TYR A 375 -5.27 -2.16 3.84
C TYR A 375 -6.72 -2.55 3.52
N ALA A 376 -6.91 -3.78 3.07
CA ALA A 376 -8.24 -4.33 2.86
C ALA A 376 -8.72 -5.05 4.12
N LEU A 377 -9.92 -4.73 4.59
CA LEU A 377 -10.65 -5.55 5.54
C LEU A 377 -11.70 -6.38 4.77
N PRO A 378 -11.38 -7.64 4.39
CA PRO A 378 -12.31 -8.48 3.67
C PRO A 378 -13.49 -8.85 4.57
N LEU A 379 -14.70 -8.79 4.00
CA LEU A 379 -15.95 -9.25 4.58
C LEU A 379 -16.37 -10.53 3.82
N PRO A 380 -16.01 -11.72 4.34
CA PRO A 380 -16.35 -13.00 3.73
C PRO A 380 -17.86 -13.12 3.50
N PHE A 381 -18.26 -13.71 2.37
CA PHE A 381 -19.66 -14.00 2.02
C PHE A 381 -20.57 -12.77 1.80
N THR A 382 -20.10 -11.57 2.07
CA THR A 382 -20.82 -10.30 1.85
C THR A 382 -20.72 -9.86 0.39
N HIS A 383 -21.85 -9.56 -0.24
CA HIS A 383 -21.88 -9.00 -1.59
C HIS A 383 -21.40 -7.54 -1.56
N TYR A 384 -20.57 -7.11 -2.51
CA TYR A 384 -20.01 -5.75 -2.52
C TYR A 384 -21.03 -4.60 -2.61
N GLN A 385 -22.31 -4.88 -2.88
CA GLN A 385 -23.39 -3.88 -2.87
C GLN A 385 -24.35 -4.01 -1.67
N SER A 386 -24.21 -5.06 -0.85
CA SER A 386 -25.15 -5.33 0.25
C SER A 386 -24.84 -4.51 1.51
N LEU A 387 -25.67 -4.70 2.53
CA LEU A 387 -25.35 -4.27 3.89
C LEU A 387 -24.10 -5.01 4.41
N TYR A 388 -23.22 -4.30 5.10
CA TYR A 388 -21.95 -4.81 5.61
C TYR A 388 -22.04 -5.09 7.10
N GLU A 389 -21.44 -6.19 7.53
CA GLU A 389 -21.23 -6.51 8.94
C GLU A 389 -19.73 -6.55 9.20
N VAL A 390 -19.23 -5.60 9.99
CA VAL A 390 -17.80 -5.35 10.15
C VAL A 390 -17.29 -6.10 11.38
N PRO A 391 -16.31 -7.00 11.24
CA PRO A 391 -15.70 -7.67 12.39
C PRO A 391 -14.82 -6.70 13.18
N VAL A 392 -15.37 -6.08 14.23
CA VAL A 392 -14.73 -5.01 15.02
C VAL A 392 -13.34 -5.39 15.53
N ARG A 393 -13.17 -6.61 16.06
CA ARG A 393 -11.86 -7.10 16.52
C ARG A 393 -10.81 -7.15 15.39
N LYS A 394 -11.21 -7.51 14.17
CA LYS A 394 -10.30 -7.52 13.01
C LYS A 394 -9.97 -6.11 12.54
N LEU A 395 -10.95 -5.19 12.59
CA LEU A 395 -10.71 -3.78 12.32
C LEU A 395 -9.70 -3.19 13.32
N GLN A 396 -9.88 -3.43 14.62
CA GLN A 396 -8.93 -3.02 15.65
C GLN A 396 -7.53 -3.57 15.37
N ARG A 397 -7.41 -4.88 15.10
CA ARG A 397 -6.13 -5.50 14.70
C ARG A 397 -5.50 -4.80 13.50
N LEU A 398 -6.27 -4.46 12.48
CA LEU A 398 -5.76 -3.84 11.26
C LEU A 398 -5.27 -2.40 11.50
N LEU A 399 -5.95 -1.66 12.38
CA LEU A 399 -5.50 -0.32 12.80
C LEU A 399 -4.10 -0.39 13.44
N TYR A 400 -3.86 -1.37 14.32
CA TYR A 400 -2.54 -1.58 14.93
C TYR A 400 -1.52 -2.20 13.97
N HIS A 401 -1.92 -3.13 13.10
CA HIS A 401 -1.05 -3.71 12.08
C HIS A 401 -0.51 -2.64 11.13
N SER A 402 -1.34 -1.64 10.82
CA SER A 402 -0.97 -0.57 9.90
C SER A 402 0.05 0.43 10.44
N LEU A 403 0.44 0.33 11.73
CA LEU A 403 1.47 1.14 12.37
C LEU A 403 2.87 0.80 11.80
N LYS A 404 3.74 1.82 11.68
CA LYS A 404 5.17 1.60 11.42
C LYS A 404 5.85 1.15 12.71
N LYS A 405 6.11 -0.14 12.80
CA LYS A 405 6.72 -0.78 13.96
C LYS A 405 8.19 -1.08 13.66
N VAL A 406 9.10 -0.57 14.49
CA VAL A 406 10.56 -0.66 14.28
C VAL A 406 11.21 -1.43 15.42
N ILE A 407 12.04 -2.41 15.11
CA ILE A 407 13.01 -2.99 16.05
C ILE A 407 14.34 -2.30 15.78
N SER A 408 14.88 -1.62 16.78
CA SER A 408 15.98 -0.69 16.65
C SER A 408 17.26 -1.27 17.27
N PHE A 409 18.33 -1.28 16.48
CA PHE A 409 19.64 -1.84 16.85
C PHE A 409 20.77 -0.84 16.60
N SER A 410 21.78 -0.86 17.46
CA SER A 410 23.07 -0.21 17.26
C SER A 410 24.11 -1.24 16.83
N VAL A 411 24.88 -0.95 15.79
CA VAL A 411 25.93 -1.83 15.26
C VAL A 411 27.22 -1.03 15.08
N TYR A 412 28.31 -1.49 15.70
CA TYR A 412 29.60 -0.82 15.64
C TYR A 412 30.76 -1.81 15.84
N GLY A 413 31.92 -1.47 15.27
CA GLY A 413 33.11 -2.31 15.28
C GLY A 413 32.99 -3.58 14.41
N ASP A 414 33.92 -4.50 14.61
CA ASP A 414 34.12 -5.70 13.78
C ASP A 414 34.00 -7.02 14.55
N LYS A 415 33.68 -6.96 15.85
CA LYS A 415 33.59 -8.15 16.70
C LYS A 415 32.48 -9.08 16.19
N PRO A 416 32.75 -10.40 16.00
CA PRO A 416 31.78 -11.36 15.49
C PRO A 416 30.44 -11.35 16.21
N ARG A 417 30.44 -11.13 17.54
CA ARG A 417 29.20 -11.03 18.34
C ARG A 417 28.20 -9.99 17.80
N TYR A 418 28.70 -8.90 17.23
CA TYR A 418 27.88 -7.82 16.68
C TYR A 418 27.54 -8.06 15.22
N THR A 419 28.49 -8.56 14.43
CA THR A 419 28.30 -8.73 12.99
C THR A 419 27.49 -9.98 12.65
N ASP A 420 27.66 -11.08 13.38
CA ASP A 420 26.85 -12.29 13.22
C ASP A 420 25.45 -12.08 13.83
N GLY A 421 25.36 -11.26 14.88
CA GLY A 421 24.08 -10.88 15.50
C GLY A 421 23.11 -10.23 14.52
N ILE A 422 23.62 -9.50 13.53
CA ILE A 422 22.81 -8.90 12.46
C ILE A 422 22.02 -9.98 11.71
N LEU A 423 22.72 -10.99 11.16
CA LEU A 423 22.09 -12.00 10.30
C LEU A 423 21.09 -12.85 11.08
N HIS A 424 21.43 -13.26 12.30
CA HIS A 424 20.54 -14.07 13.13
C HIS A 424 19.29 -13.28 13.55
N ASN A 425 19.44 -12.01 13.93
CA ASN A 425 18.28 -11.20 14.31
C ASN A 425 17.38 -10.88 13.11
N LEU A 426 17.90 -10.83 11.88
CA LEU A 426 17.06 -10.75 10.68
C LEU A 426 16.18 -11.99 10.50
N ASP A 427 16.76 -13.18 10.63
CA ASP A 427 16.02 -14.43 10.51
C ASP A 427 14.97 -14.58 11.63
N MET A 428 15.35 -14.25 12.86
CA MET A 428 14.41 -14.27 14.00
C MET A 428 13.34 -13.19 13.88
N ALA A 429 13.66 -11.98 13.40
CA ALA A 429 12.67 -10.94 13.17
C ALA A 429 11.67 -11.36 12.08
N LYS A 430 12.13 -11.99 11.00
CA LYS A 430 11.23 -12.52 9.97
C LYS A 430 10.30 -13.61 10.50
N LYS A 431 10.79 -14.42 11.45
CA LYS A 431 10.02 -15.50 12.10
C LYS A 431 8.99 -14.95 13.10
N TYR A 432 9.42 -14.09 14.02
CA TYR A 432 8.63 -13.67 15.18
C TYR A 432 7.97 -12.30 15.02
N TYR A 433 8.53 -11.44 14.17
CA TYR A 433 8.08 -10.08 13.93
C TYR A 433 7.94 -9.77 12.42
N PRO A 434 7.17 -10.58 11.67
CA PRO A 434 7.14 -10.51 10.20
C PRO A 434 6.69 -9.16 9.63
N ASP A 435 5.93 -8.40 10.41
CA ASP A 435 5.40 -7.08 10.04
C ASP A 435 6.21 -5.90 10.62
N TRP A 436 7.39 -6.17 11.17
CA TRP A 436 8.26 -5.16 11.76
C TRP A 436 9.44 -4.85 10.86
N ILE A 437 9.90 -3.60 10.95
CA ILE A 437 11.09 -3.12 10.27
C ILE A 437 12.27 -3.25 11.23
N CYS A 438 13.33 -3.92 10.83
CA CYS A 438 14.60 -3.89 11.57
C CYS A 438 15.40 -2.66 11.13
N ARG A 439 15.60 -1.71 12.03
CA ARG A 439 16.44 -0.53 11.77
C ARG A 439 17.79 -0.69 12.43
N TYR A 440 18.84 -0.67 11.62
CA TYR A 440 20.23 -0.74 12.07
C TYR A 440 20.90 0.62 11.94
N TYR A 441 21.35 1.16 13.06
CA TYR A 441 22.27 2.30 13.10
C TYR A 441 23.70 1.77 13.05
N VAL A 442 24.37 1.96 11.93
CA VAL A 442 25.62 1.28 11.59
C VAL A 442 26.77 2.27 11.60
N ALA A 443 27.78 2.03 12.43
CA ALA A 443 28.98 2.85 12.46
C ALA A 443 29.84 2.63 11.21
N SER A 444 30.59 3.66 10.81
CA SER A 444 31.50 3.62 9.65
C SER A 444 32.63 2.60 9.77
N ASP A 445 32.90 2.06 10.96
CA ASP A 445 33.90 1.04 11.24
C ASP A 445 33.38 -0.41 11.10
N VAL A 446 32.10 -0.59 10.79
CA VAL A 446 31.50 -1.91 10.54
C VAL A 446 31.92 -2.43 9.16
N PRO A 447 32.43 -3.67 9.03
CA PRO A 447 32.86 -4.21 7.74
C PRO A 447 31.73 -4.22 6.69
N ARG A 448 32.01 -3.66 5.50
CA ARG A 448 31.05 -3.47 4.40
C ARG A 448 30.30 -4.74 3.98
N LYS A 449 30.90 -5.92 4.14
CA LYS A 449 30.24 -7.21 3.84
C LYS A 449 28.94 -7.42 4.64
N PHE A 450 28.89 -6.95 5.88
CA PHE A 450 27.70 -7.08 6.73
C PHE A 450 26.64 -6.04 6.39
N VAL A 451 27.07 -4.81 6.08
CA VAL A 451 26.17 -3.75 5.59
C VAL A 451 25.55 -4.14 4.25
N GLY A 452 26.34 -4.73 3.35
CA GLY A 452 25.87 -5.24 2.06
C GLY A 452 24.81 -6.34 2.21
N ALA A 453 24.95 -7.22 3.19
CA ALA A 453 23.97 -8.28 3.46
C ALA A 453 22.57 -7.73 3.84
N LEU A 454 22.50 -6.55 4.45
CA LEU A 454 21.22 -5.90 4.81
C LEU A 454 20.41 -5.46 3.59
N SER A 455 21.07 -5.15 2.47
CA SER A 455 20.40 -4.62 1.26
C SER A 455 19.46 -5.59 0.56
N GLY A 456 19.54 -6.89 0.89
CA GLY A 456 18.68 -7.94 0.33
C GLY A 456 17.32 -8.11 1.03
N TYR A 457 17.03 -7.33 2.07
CA TYR A 457 15.84 -7.50 2.89
C TYR A 457 14.88 -6.30 2.76
N ASP A 458 13.62 -6.58 2.41
CA ASP A 458 12.59 -5.55 2.18
C ASP A 458 12.10 -4.86 3.47
N ASN A 459 12.32 -5.48 4.63
CA ASN A 459 11.90 -4.98 5.95
C ASN A 459 13.07 -4.46 6.80
N VAL A 460 14.11 -3.93 6.14
CA VAL A 460 15.30 -3.40 6.79
C VAL A 460 15.52 -1.94 6.44
N GLU A 461 15.86 -1.14 7.45
CA GLU A 461 16.33 0.23 7.27
C GLU A 461 17.75 0.34 7.82
N VAL A 462 18.66 0.93 7.03
CA VAL A 462 20.05 1.11 7.43
C VAL A 462 20.34 2.61 7.53
N VAL A 463 20.87 3.03 8.67
CA VAL A 463 21.30 4.41 8.92
C VAL A 463 22.81 4.36 9.20
N GLU A 464 23.62 4.72 8.23
CA GLU A 464 25.08 4.81 8.40
C GLU A 464 25.45 6.10 9.14
N LEU A 465 26.23 5.98 10.22
CA LEU A 465 26.70 7.08 11.06
C LEU A 465 28.22 7.02 11.23
N PRO A 466 28.91 8.16 11.42
CA PRO A 466 30.33 8.16 11.77
C PRO A 466 30.55 7.39 13.09
N ALA A 467 31.62 6.58 13.16
CA ALA A 467 32.00 5.84 14.37
C ALA A 467 32.50 6.77 15.50
N LYS A 468 31.60 7.59 16.05
CA LYS A 468 31.90 8.63 17.04
C LYS A 468 30.73 8.79 18.02
N GLY A 469 31.07 9.10 19.28
CA GLY A 469 30.09 9.37 20.34
C GLY A 469 29.53 8.09 20.97
N PRO A 470 28.38 8.17 21.65
CA PRO A 470 27.81 7.06 22.40
C PRO A 470 27.02 6.12 21.46
N MET A 471 27.73 5.35 20.64
CA MET A 471 27.13 4.51 19.57
C MET A 471 26.09 3.52 20.09
N MET A 472 26.25 3.04 21.33
CA MET A 472 25.28 2.18 21.99
C MET A 472 23.88 2.83 22.04
N MET A 473 23.81 4.15 22.27
CA MET A 473 22.55 4.89 22.39
C MET A 473 21.85 5.13 21.04
N TRP A 474 22.48 4.86 19.89
CA TRP A 474 21.86 5.11 18.58
C TRP A 474 20.55 4.35 18.38
N ARG A 475 20.41 3.15 18.96
CA ARG A 475 19.16 2.37 18.97
C ARG A 475 17.98 3.13 19.58
N PHE A 476 18.21 4.17 20.36
CA PHE A 476 17.16 5.03 20.90
C PHE A 476 16.66 6.06 19.86
N MET A 477 17.46 6.44 18.86
CA MET A 477 17.12 7.47 17.87
C MET A 477 15.86 7.15 17.05
N ALA A 478 15.45 5.88 16.98
CA ALA A 478 14.23 5.49 16.30
C ALA A 478 12.97 6.13 16.90
N TRP A 479 12.96 6.50 18.19
CA TRP A 479 11.79 7.20 18.75
C TRP A 479 11.72 8.68 18.41
N ASP A 480 12.80 9.30 17.92
CA ASP A 480 12.75 10.68 17.41
C ASP A 480 12.15 10.76 16.00
N ASP A 481 12.16 9.65 15.24
CA ASP A 481 11.64 9.59 13.88
C ASP A 481 10.10 9.76 13.89
N PRO A 482 9.55 10.81 13.26
CA PRO A 482 8.12 11.08 13.26
C PRO A 482 7.30 10.07 12.46
N SER A 483 7.94 9.23 11.64
CA SER A 483 7.28 8.18 10.87
C SER A 483 7.09 6.87 11.65
N VAL A 484 7.76 6.70 12.79
CA VAL A 484 7.73 5.48 13.61
C VAL A 484 6.57 5.56 14.60
N ASP A 485 5.70 4.57 14.63
CA ASP A 485 4.56 4.53 15.55
C ASP A 485 4.89 3.73 16.82
N VAL A 486 5.69 2.68 16.67
CA VAL A 486 6.12 1.81 17.76
C VAL A 486 7.59 1.49 17.57
N VAL A 487 8.37 1.58 18.65
CA VAL A 487 9.77 1.14 18.67
C VAL A 487 9.97 0.05 19.71
N LEU A 488 10.69 -1.00 19.35
CA LEU A 488 11.36 -1.91 20.28
C LEU A 488 12.84 -1.60 20.25
N VAL A 489 13.45 -1.52 21.42
CA VAL A 489 14.89 -1.31 21.52
C VAL A 489 15.54 -2.62 21.94
N ARG A 490 16.51 -3.07 21.14
CA ARG A 490 17.18 -4.36 21.34
C ARG A 490 18.68 -4.22 21.21
N ASP A 491 19.38 -5.00 22.03
CA ASP A 491 20.82 -5.19 21.85
C ASP A 491 21.08 -6.17 20.72
N ILE A 492 22.06 -5.87 19.88
CA ILE A 492 22.38 -6.67 18.69
C ILE A 492 22.96 -8.05 19.05
N ASP A 493 23.55 -8.17 20.24
CA ASP A 493 24.08 -9.42 20.80
C ASP A 493 23.04 -10.21 21.61
N SER A 494 21.79 -9.75 21.66
CA SER A 494 20.65 -10.52 22.14
C SER A 494 19.86 -11.15 20.98
N ARG A 495 19.12 -12.24 21.24
CA ARG A 495 18.29 -12.91 20.22
C ARG A 495 16.81 -12.67 20.45
N LEU A 496 16.11 -12.51 19.33
CA LEU A 496 14.66 -12.39 19.34
C LEU A 496 14.00 -13.77 19.53
N SER A 497 12.83 -13.81 20.17
CA SER A 497 12.15 -15.08 20.52
C SER A 497 10.63 -15.00 20.49
N ASP A 498 9.95 -16.16 20.44
CA ASP A 498 8.49 -16.25 20.53
C ASP A 498 7.98 -15.61 21.83
N LYS A 499 8.69 -15.84 22.95
CA LYS A 499 8.35 -15.30 24.27
C LYS A 499 8.20 -13.78 24.27
N GLU A 500 9.18 -13.05 23.74
CA GLU A 500 9.06 -11.60 23.65
C GLU A 500 8.02 -11.15 22.63
N ALA A 501 7.83 -11.88 21.53
CA ALA A 501 6.84 -11.53 20.52
C ALA A 501 5.42 -11.62 21.09
N LYS A 502 5.12 -12.65 21.88
CA LYS A 502 3.84 -12.78 22.59
C LYS A 502 3.63 -11.67 23.62
N ALA A 503 4.66 -11.31 24.38
CA ALA A 503 4.58 -10.22 25.36
C ALA A 503 4.37 -8.85 24.68
N VAL A 504 5.06 -8.60 23.57
CA VAL A 504 4.88 -7.40 22.75
C VAL A 504 3.48 -7.35 22.15
N ASP A 505 2.97 -8.47 21.64
CA ASP A 505 1.60 -8.56 21.13
C ASP A 505 0.59 -8.21 22.23
N GLU A 506 0.68 -8.82 23.43
CA GLU A 506 -0.20 -8.48 24.56
C GLU A 506 -0.17 -6.99 24.88
N TRP A 507 1.04 -6.40 24.95
CA TRP A 507 1.19 -4.97 25.17
C TRP A 507 0.58 -4.11 24.07
N LEU A 508 0.75 -4.47 22.80
CA LEU A 508 0.15 -3.73 21.69
C LEU A 508 -1.38 -3.87 21.65
N TYR A 509 -1.93 -4.98 22.15
CA TYR A 509 -3.36 -5.16 22.34
C TYR A 509 -3.90 -4.33 23.52
N ASP A 510 -3.12 -4.17 24.59
CA ASP A 510 -3.49 -3.38 25.76
C ASP A 510 -3.04 -1.92 25.65
N THR A 511 -3.92 -1.09 25.09
CA THR A 511 -3.58 0.28 24.69
C THR A 511 -3.54 1.27 25.85
N ARG A 512 -3.61 0.79 27.09
CA ARG A 512 -3.47 1.62 28.29
C ARG A 512 -2.04 2.11 28.52
N TYR A 513 -1.04 1.36 28.06
CA TYR A 513 0.37 1.60 28.40
C TYR A 513 1.19 2.07 27.21
N SER A 514 1.80 3.25 27.29
CA SER A 514 2.68 3.78 26.25
C SER A 514 4.04 3.08 26.23
N ALA A 515 4.46 2.47 27.33
CA ALA A 515 5.73 1.75 27.44
C ALA A 515 5.55 0.27 27.81
N HIS A 516 6.53 -0.53 27.40
CA HIS A 516 6.62 -1.95 27.72
C HIS A 516 8.04 -2.32 28.14
N CYS A 517 8.16 -3.02 29.25
CA CYS A 517 9.43 -3.56 29.75
C CYS A 517 9.32 -5.08 29.92
N MET A 518 10.45 -5.77 29.82
CA MET A 518 10.52 -7.23 29.98
C MET A 518 11.67 -7.61 30.91
N HIS A 519 11.34 -8.19 32.06
CA HIS A 519 12.30 -8.60 33.08
C HIS A 519 12.29 -10.12 33.27
N ASP A 520 13.10 -10.80 32.46
CA ASP A 520 13.09 -12.25 32.31
C ASP A 520 14.17 -13.01 33.09
N ALA A 521 15.20 -12.33 33.60
CA ALA A 521 16.28 -12.98 34.35
C ALA A 521 16.47 -12.37 35.74
N THR A 522 17.09 -13.14 36.64
CA THR A 522 17.30 -12.75 38.04
C THR A 522 18.13 -11.48 38.21
N ASN A 523 18.99 -11.15 37.25
CA ASN A 523 19.83 -9.95 37.22
C ASN A 523 19.14 -8.73 36.56
N HIS A 524 17.91 -8.86 36.07
CA HIS A 524 17.13 -7.74 35.55
C HIS A 524 16.55 -6.92 36.70
N THR A 525 17.38 -6.06 37.28
CA THR A 525 17.07 -5.26 38.48
C THR A 525 16.80 -3.78 38.17
N HIS A 526 17.22 -3.29 37.01
CA HIS A 526 16.98 -1.90 36.61
C HIS A 526 15.55 -1.73 36.10
N PRO A 527 14.84 -0.62 36.40
CA PRO A 527 13.45 -0.43 35.96
C PRO A 527 13.24 -0.52 34.45
N ILE A 528 14.23 -0.08 33.67
CA ILE A 528 14.24 -0.17 32.21
C ILE A 528 15.58 -0.77 31.80
N LEU A 529 15.55 -1.87 31.05
CA LEU A 529 16.73 -2.53 30.51
C LEU A 529 17.07 -1.94 29.14
N GLY A 530 18.35 -1.62 28.89
CA GLY A 530 18.82 -0.94 27.67
C GLY A 530 18.48 -1.62 26.35
N GLY A 531 18.26 -2.94 26.37
CA GLY A 531 17.94 -3.77 25.21
C GLY A 531 16.68 -4.61 25.34
N ALA A 532 15.76 -4.32 26.28
CA ALA A 532 14.55 -5.13 26.47
C ALA A 532 13.31 -4.30 26.84
N PHE A 533 13.05 -3.23 26.08
CA PHE A 533 11.86 -2.39 26.23
C PHE A 533 11.30 -1.92 24.88
N GLY A 534 10.12 -1.29 24.92
CA GLY A 534 9.44 -0.71 23.78
C GLY A 534 8.57 0.48 24.14
N LEU A 535 8.33 1.35 23.16
CA LEU A 535 7.51 2.56 23.30
C LEU A 535 6.50 2.67 22.14
N ARG A 536 5.26 3.04 22.45
CA ARG A 536 4.24 3.48 21.51
C ARG A 536 4.26 5.00 21.46
N LEU A 537 4.56 5.54 20.28
CA LEU A 537 4.95 6.94 20.10
C LEU A 537 3.80 7.80 19.59
N THR A 538 2.74 7.88 20.39
CA THR A 538 1.61 8.77 20.09
C THR A 538 2.06 10.25 20.08
N PRO A 539 1.35 11.14 19.37
CA PRO A 539 1.70 12.56 19.34
C PRO A 539 1.83 13.20 20.74
N GLU A 540 0.96 12.83 21.69
CA GLU A 540 1.00 13.31 23.07
C GLU A 540 2.18 12.72 23.84
N PHE A 541 2.44 11.42 23.70
CA PHE A 541 3.55 10.78 24.40
C PHE A 541 4.90 11.33 23.93
N ARG A 542 5.04 11.59 22.62
CA ARG A 542 6.22 12.21 22.02
C ARG A 542 6.56 13.59 22.60
N GLN A 543 5.56 14.37 23.00
CA GLN A 543 5.79 15.68 23.61
C GLN A 543 6.41 15.58 25.01
N LYS A 544 6.25 14.44 25.69
CA LYS A 544 6.84 14.19 27.00
C LYS A 544 8.29 13.70 26.90
N LEU A 545 8.65 13.05 25.80
CA LEU A 545 9.98 12.46 25.62
C LEU A 545 11.03 13.53 25.28
N PRO A 546 12.21 13.51 25.93
CA PRO A 546 13.35 14.32 25.50
C PRO A 546 13.85 13.87 24.12
N LYS A 547 14.36 14.82 23.33
CA LYS A 547 14.97 14.56 22.03
C LYS A 547 16.31 13.86 22.21
N ILE A 548 16.31 12.55 21.96
CA ILE A 548 17.50 11.72 22.17
C ILE A 548 18.64 12.12 21.22
N THR A 549 18.32 12.54 20.01
CA THR A 549 19.32 12.97 19.02
C THR A 549 20.07 14.20 19.51
N GLU A 550 19.38 15.14 20.17
CA GLU A 550 20.01 16.32 20.78
C GLU A 550 20.95 15.92 21.93
N TYR A 551 20.51 14.99 22.78
CA TYR A 551 21.32 14.46 23.87
C TYR A 551 22.58 13.75 23.37
N ILE A 552 22.45 12.85 22.39
CA ILE A 552 23.57 12.11 21.79
C ILE A 552 24.60 13.06 21.18
N ASN A 553 24.15 14.13 20.51
CA ASN A 553 25.03 15.10 19.87
C ASN A 553 25.86 15.93 20.88
N GLN A 554 25.44 16.01 22.14
CA GLN A 554 26.18 16.70 23.21
C GLN A 554 27.29 15.82 23.82
N ILE A 555 27.29 14.52 23.53
CA ILE A 555 28.22 13.56 24.12
C ILE A 555 29.34 13.24 23.14
N SER A 556 30.58 13.55 23.56
CA SER A 556 31.77 13.30 22.75
C SER A 556 32.47 11.98 23.07
N GLN A 557 32.27 11.41 24.26
CA GLN A 557 32.88 10.17 24.72
C GLN A 557 31.83 9.14 25.14
N ASN A 558 32.14 7.87 24.90
CA ASN A 558 31.28 6.75 25.26
C ASN A 558 31.61 6.29 26.68
N THR A 559 30.69 6.48 27.63
CA THR A 559 30.85 6.01 29.02
C THR A 559 30.11 4.70 29.21
N TYR A 560 30.70 3.77 29.97
CA TYR A 560 30.01 2.54 30.37
C TYR A 560 28.75 2.88 31.19
N PHE A 561 27.65 2.14 31.00
CA PHE A 561 26.32 2.37 31.61
C PHE A 561 25.57 3.66 31.20
N GLN A 562 26.09 4.46 30.28
CA GLN A 562 25.48 5.74 29.92
C GLN A 562 24.04 5.62 29.38
N ASP A 563 23.75 4.55 28.65
CA ASP A 563 22.41 4.24 28.15
C ASP A 563 21.43 3.94 29.29
N MET A 564 21.85 3.15 30.27
CA MET A 564 21.06 2.82 31.46
C MET A 564 20.83 4.05 32.35
N ASP A 565 21.86 4.89 32.54
CA ASP A 565 21.75 6.14 33.30
C ASP A 565 20.77 7.11 32.63
N TYR A 566 20.81 7.21 31.30
CA TYR A 566 19.84 8.02 30.57
C TYR A 566 18.41 7.50 30.76
N LEU A 567 18.21 6.19 30.62
CA LEU A 567 16.89 5.58 30.81
C LEU A 567 16.36 5.81 32.24
N LEU A 568 17.20 5.62 33.26
CA LEU A 568 16.82 5.81 34.65
C LEU A 568 16.50 7.27 34.99
N ASN A 569 17.32 8.21 34.51
CA ASN A 569 17.21 9.61 34.92
C ASN A 569 16.24 10.42 34.06
N GLN A 570 16.12 10.10 32.77
CA GLN A 570 15.35 10.91 31.80
C GLN A 570 14.03 10.24 31.40
N ILE A 571 14.02 8.91 31.24
CA ILE A 571 12.84 8.21 30.68
C ILE A 571 11.95 7.61 31.77
N TYR A 572 12.54 6.97 32.78
CA TYR A 572 11.78 6.34 33.86
C TYR A 572 10.78 7.28 34.56
N PRO A 573 11.11 8.55 34.89
CA PRO A 573 10.15 9.47 35.50
C PRO A 573 8.90 9.70 34.65
N ILE A 574 9.01 9.61 33.32
CA ILE A 574 7.93 9.81 32.36
C ILE A 574 7.01 8.59 32.30
N ILE A 575 7.60 7.38 32.31
CA ILE A 575 6.87 6.14 32.03
C ILE A 575 6.47 5.35 33.28
N LYS A 576 6.89 5.77 34.48
CA LYS A 576 6.77 4.95 35.71
C LYS A 576 5.36 4.48 36.08
N ASN A 577 4.33 5.21 35.63
CA ASN A 577 2.92 4.87 35.84
C ASN A 577 2.19 4.54 34.52
N ASP A 578 2.96 4.35 33.44
CA ASP A 578 2.49 4.17 32.06
C ASP A 578 3.28 3.03 31.37
N THR A 579 3.57 1.98 32.14
CA THR A 579 4.37 0.84 31.68
C THR A 579 3.69 -0.48 32.03
N LEU A 580 3.55 -1.34 31.01
CA LEU A 580 3.29 -2.77 31.21
C LEU A 580 4.63 -3.49 31.32
N ASN A 581 4.81 -4.26 32.38
CA ASN A 581 6.00 -5.06 32.62
C ASN A 581 5.67 -6.54 32.58
N HIS A 582 6.30 -7.26 31.66
CA HIS A 582 6.27 -8.71 31.71
C HIS A 582 7.48 -9.22 32.50
N TYR A 583 7.24 -10.04 33.52
CA TYR A 583 8.29 -10.52 34.42
C TYR A 583 8.27 -12.04 34.58
N HIS A 584 9.42 -12.62 34.90
CA HIS A 584 9.54 -14.06 35.19
C HIS A 584 9.61 -14.33 36.70
N TYR A 585 10.53 -13.70 37.43
CA TYR A 585 10.69 -13.90 38.87
C TYR A 585 10.01 -12.80 39.68
N ASN A 586 9.51 -13.10 40.87
CA ASN A 586 8.84 -12.09 41.71
C ASN A 586 9.72 -10.87 42.03
N GLN A 587 11.04 -11.06 42.14
CA GLN A 587 12.01 -9.97 42.35
C GLN A 587 12.14 -9.00 41.16
N ASN A 588 11.65 -9.39 39.99
CA ASN A 588 11.65 -8.57 38.78
C ASN A 588 10.43 -7.64 38.68
N LYS A 589 9.55 -7.66 39.68
CA LYS A 589 8.45 -6.69 39.76
C LYS A 589 9.01 -5.32 40.04
N ILE A 590 8.61 -4.33 39.24
CA ILE A 590 9.02 -2.94 39.40
C ILE A 590 7.84 -2.15 39.98
N ALA A 591 8.08 -1.42 41.07
CA ALA A 591 7.06 -0.60 41.69
C ALA A 591 6.56 0.50 40.72
N GLY A 592 5.24 0.71 40.68
CA GLY A 592 4.59 1.66 39.76
C GLY A 592 4.17 1.05 38.41
N TYR A 593 4.81 -0.05 37.98
CA TYR A 593 4.45 -0.73 36.74
C TYR A 593 3.22 -1.62 36.93
N ASP A 594 2.43 -1.82 35.87
CA ASP A 594 1.54 -2.98 35.81
C ASP A 594 2.40 -4.22 35.54
N ASN A 595 2.54 -5.10 36.51
CA ASN A 595 3.43 -6.26 36.43
C ASN A 595 2.61 -7.52 36.11
N ARG A 596 2.94 -8.20 35.01
CA ARG A 596 2.30 -9.43 34.55
C ARG A 596 3.31 -10.53 34.28
N PRO A 597 2.95 -11.82 34.47
CA PRO A 597 3.78 -12.91 33.97
C PRO A 597 3.86 -12.88 32.44
N PHE A 598 4.91 -13.46 31.87
CA PHE A 598 4.97 -13.67 30.42
C PHE A 598 3.77 -14.52 29.92
N PRO A 599 3.16 -14.18 28.77
CA PRO A 599 2.10 -14.98 28.19
C PRO A 599 2.61 -16.35 27.73
N GLU A 600 1.68 -17.26 27.44
CA GLU A 600 2.00 -18.59 26.89
C GLU A 600 2.80 -18.46 25.58
N HIS A 601 3.90 -19.20 25.51
CA HIS A 601 4.88 -19.12 24.42
C HIS A 601 5.60 -20.45 24.23
N THR A 602 6.22 -20.62 23.07
CA THR A 602 7.09 -21.75 22.78
C THR A 602 8.48 -21.46 23.36
N TYR A 603 8.94 -22.32 24.27
CA TYR A 603 10.31 -22.24 24.78
C TYR A 603 11.27 -22.99 23.84
N ASN A 604 12.31 -22.31 23.37
CA ASN A 604 13.40 -22.93 22.61
C ASN A 604 14.76 -22.54 23.20
N PRO A 605 15.37 -23.40 24.03
CA PRO A 605 16.65 -23.10 24.69
C PRO A 605 17.82 -22.98 23.71
N GLN A 606 17.66 -23.46 22.48
CA GLN A 606 18.67 -23.29 21.42
C GLN A 606 18.63 -21.88 20.81
N GLU A 607 17.54 -21.13 20.98
CA GLU A 607 17.38 -19.77 20.47
C GLU A 607 17.60 -18.71 21.56
N THR A 608 17.09 -18.93 22.76
CA THR A 608 17.41 -18.10 23.94
C THR A 608 16.91 -18.77 25.23
N LEU A 609 17.66 -18.61 26.33
CA LEU A 609 17.23 -19.02 27.67
C LEU A 609 16.32 -17.95 28.31
N PHE A 610 16.61 -16.68 28.07
CA PHE A 610 15.84 -15.55 28.59
C PHE A 610 16.02 -14.33 27.68
N ILE A 611 15.04 -13.42 27.72
CA ILE A 611 15.08 -12.18 26.91
C ILE A 611 16.30 -11.34 27.32
N GLY A 612 17.14 -10.92 26.37
CA GLY A 612 18.35 -10.15 26.68
C GLY A 612 19.59 -11.00 26.99
N GLN A 613 19.53 -12.33 26.84
CA GLN A 613 20.71 -13.19 26.91
C GLN A 613 21.73 -12.78 25.83
N ILE A 614 23.00 -12.60 26.25
CA ILE A 614 24.11 -12.26 25.36
C ILE A 614 24.56 -13.52 24.59
N TRP A 615 24.90 -13.34 23.31
CA TRP A 615 25.41 -14.38 22.43
C TRP A 615 26.88 -14.13 22.04
N PHE A 616 27.71 -15.16 22.15
CA PHE A 616 29.11 -15.15 21.70
C PHE A 616 29.35 -16.29 20.71
N GLY A 617 29.90 -15.97 19.53
CA GLY A 617 30.33 -16.97 18.54
C GLY A 617 29.21 -17.90 18.04
N GLY A 618 27.99 -17.37 17.88
CA GLY A 618 26.85 -18.15 17.38
C GLY A 618 26.26 -19.14 18.41
N LYS A 619 26.61 -19.00 19.69
CA LYS A 619 26.03 -19.78 20.80
C LYS A 619 25.57 -18.84 21.92
N PRO A 620 24.59 -19.27 22.73
CA PRO A 620 24.24 -18.55 23.95
C PRO A 620 25.45 -18.47 24.88
N ASP A 621 25.66 -17.33 25.53
CA ASP A 621 26.65 -17.26 26.60
C ASP A 621 26.14 -18.05 27.81
N HIS A 622 26.80 -19.18 28.08
CA HIS A 622 26.57 -20.00 29.26
C HIS A 622 27.53 -19.65 30.41
N ASN A 623 28.60 -18.88 30.14
CA ASN A 623 29.62 -18.51 31.14
C ASN A 623 29.23 -17.27 31.96
N ASN A 624 28.12 -16.62 31.61
CA ASN A 624 27.50 -15.69 32.52
C ASN A 624 27.06 -16.52 33.74
N GLU A 625 27.61 -16.29 34.93
CA GLU A 625 27.23 -16.96 36.20
C GLU A 625 25.70 -16.92 36.48
N TYR A 626 24.97 -16.14 35.69
CA TYR A 626 23.52 -16.01 35.66
C TYR A 626 22.78 -17.10 34.85
N ALA A 627 23.40 -17.72 33.83
CA ALA A 627 22.78 -18.79 33.05
C ALA A 627 22.64 -20.09 33.86
N ASP A 628 23.65 -20.42 34.67
CA ASP A 628 23.66 -21.62 35.52
C ASP A 628 22.60 -21.60 36.63
N ARG A 629 22.13 -20.42 37.06
CA ARG A 629 21.02 -20.31 38.02
C ARG A 629 19.65 -20.52 37.38
N ASN A 630 19.51 -20.24 36.08
CA ASN A 630 18.23 -20.38 35.36
C ASN A 630 17.93 -21.84 34.99
N ILE A 631 18.94 -22.71 34.88
CA ILE A 631 18.78 -24.13 34.54
C ILE A 631 18.37 -24.98 35.78
N LYS A 632 18.72 -24.54 37.00
CA LYS A 632 18.50 -25.33 38.22
C LYS A 632 17.08 -25.34 38.80
N TYR A 633 16.15 -24.56 38.26
CA TYR A 633 14.76 -24.48 38.76
C TYR A 633 13.71 -25.04 37.79
N GLY A 634 14.15 -25.76 36.76
CA GLY A 634 13.29 -26.49 35.82
C GLY A 634 13.21 -27.99 36.09
N GLU A 635 13.22 -28.41 37.36
CA GLU A 635 12.83 -29.76 37.81
C GLU A 635 11.58 -29.68 38.71
#